data_AF-A0AAD5SZ19-F1
#
_entry.id   AF-A0AAD5SZ19-F1
#
_cell.length_a   1.000
_cell.length_b   1.000
_cell.length_c   1.000
_cell.angle_alpha   90.00
_cell.angle_beta   90.00
_cell.angle_gamma   90.00
#
_symmetry.space_group_name_H-M   'P 1'
#
loop_
_entity.id
_entity.type
_entity.pdbx_description
1 polymer ?
#
loop_
_entity_poly.entity_id
_entity_poly.type
_entity_poly.pdbx_seq_one_letter_code
_entity_poly.pdbx_strand_id
1 'polypeptide(L)'
;MARTVRVLTLAAIPKAASPHFFFQKVVHSDGSTFTMRCTTPKAVLKLTKDTRNHMLWNPSFITIDDRTGELSKFASRFGDLSSFDEFVSGDTPIVLTKKAAPPPVFVVPAASGGKKKK
;
A
#
# COMPACT_ATOMS: atom_id res chain seq x y z
N MET A 1 -21.55 -40.17 -50.11
CA MET A 1 -21.28 -38.77 -49.73
C MET A 1 -19.91 -38.71 -49.05
N ALA A 2 -18.86 -38.31 -49.76
CA ALA A 2 -17.50 -38.24 -49.21
C ALA A 2 -17.26 -36.86 -48.57
N ARG A 3 -16.90 -36.86 -47.28
CA ARG A 3 -16.68 -35.64 -46.49
C ARG A 3 -15.18 -35.32 -46.50
N THR A 4 -14.78 -34.31 -47.27
CA THR A 4 -13.39 -33.86 -47.36
C THR A 4 -12.95 -33.23 -46.04
N VAL A 5 -12.05 -33.88 -45.32
CA VAL A 5 -11.39 -33.33 -44.12
C VAL A 5 -10.26 -32.41 -44.58
N ARG A 6 -10.41 -31.10 -44.39
CA ARG A 6 -9.32 -30.14 -44.61
C ARG A 6 -8.38 -30.19 -43.42
N VAL A 7 -7.21 -30.79 -43.61
CA VAL A 7 -6.08 -30.68 -42.67
C VAL A 7 -5.46 -29.29 -42.88
N LEU A 8 -5.65 -28.38 -41.93
CA LEU A 8 -5.05 -27.04 -41.98
C LEU A 8 -3.56 -27.15 -41.65
N THR A 9 -2.72 -26.60 -42.53
CA THR A 9 -1.27 -26.50 -42.33
C THR A 9 -0.95 -25.36 -41.36
N LEU A 10 0.15 -25.50 -40.60
CA LEU A 10 0.55 -24.56 -39.52
C LEU A 10 0.68 -23.10 -39.98
N ALA A 11 0.91 -22.86 -41.27
CA ALA A 11 1.04 -21.53 -41.88
C ALA A 11 -0.30 -20.79 -42.07
N ALA A 12 -1.43 -21.50 -42.05
CA ALA A 12 -2.77 -20.89 -42.19
C ALA A 12 -3.31 -20.32 -40.87
N ILE A 13 -2.59 -20.52 -39.75
CA ILE A 13 -2.96 -19.99 -38.44
C ILE A 13 -2.44 -18.55 -38.34
N PRO A 14 -3.33 -17.54 -38.19
CA PRO A 14 -2.89 -16.15 -38.08
C PRO A 14 -2.01 -15.97 -36.85
N LYS A 15 -0.78 -15.48 -37.04
CA LYS A 15 0.14 -15.20 -35.95
C LYS A 15 -0.40 -14.02 -35.14
N ALA A 16 -0.76 -14.25 -33.88
CA ALA A 16 -1.21 -13.18 -33.00
C ALA A 16 -0.10 -12.14 -32.80
N ALA A 17 -0.43 -10.86 -32.97
CA ALA A 17 0.48 -9.76 -32.68
C ALA A 17 0.80 -9.78 -31.18
N SER A 18 2.03 -10.17 -30.84
CA SER A 18 2.46 -10.24 -29.45
C SER A 18 2.86 -8.85 -28.96
N PRO A 19 2.36 -8.38 -27.80
CA PRO A 19 2.76 -7.09 -27.27
C PRO A 19 4.25 -7.08 -26.89
N HIS A 20 4.84 -5.88 -26.87
CA HIS A 20 6.20 -5.73 -26.39
C HIS A 20 6.27 -6.01 -24.89
N PHE A 21 7.31 -6.74 -24.48
CA PHE A 21 7.56 -7.10 -23.09
C PHE A 21 8.86 -6.48 -22.62
N PHE A 22 8.79 -5.85 -21.45
CA PHE A 22 9.91 -5.29 -20.72
C PHE A 22 10.27 -6.21 -19.55
N PHE A 23 11.48 -6.03 -19.02
CA PHE A 23 11.89 -6.63 -17.76
C PHE A 23 11.61 -5.66 -16.63
N GLN A 24 10.82 -6.10 -15.66
CA GLN A 24 10.44 -5.31 -14.51
C GLN A 24 10.97 -5.96 -13.23
N LYS A 25 11.72 -5.19 -12.45
CA LYS A 25 12.16 -5.57 -11.11
C LYS A 25 11.07 -5.23 -10.11
N VAL A 26 10.48 -6.24 -9.50
CA VAL A 26 9.47 -6.09 -8.45
C VAL A 26 10.17 -6.19 -7.10
N VAL A 27 9.92 -5.20 -6.24
CA VAL A 27 10.46 -5.08 -4.88
C VAL A 27 9.29 -5.26 -3.92
N HIS A 28 9.38 -6.29 -3.09
CA HIS A 28 8.45 -6.56 -2.00
C HIS A 28 8.71 -5.66 -0.79
N SER A 29 7.79 -5.69 0.16
CA SER A 29 7.83 -4.93 1.41
C SER A 29 9.03 -5.28 2.31
N ASP A 30 9.50 -6.53 2.24
CA ASP A 30 10.71 -7.01 2.93
C ASP A 30 12.01 -6.62 2.21
N GLY A 31 11.91 -5.99 1.04
CA GLY A 31 13.05 -5.67 0.18
C GLY A 31 13.51 -6.85 -0.69
N SER A 32 12.87 -8.02 -0.63
CA SER A 32 13.14 -9.10 -1.57
C SER A 32 12.75 -8.67 -2.99
N THR A 33 13.57 -9.06 -3.97
CA THR A 33 13.38 -8.59 -5.34
C THR A 33 13.41 -9.73 -6.34
N PHE A 34 12.49 -9.69 -7.31
CA PHE A 34 12.48 -10.61 -8.43
C PHE A 34 12.27 -9.86 -9.75
N THR A 35 12.71 -10.46 -10.84
CA THR A 35 12.59 -9.87 -12.19
C THR A 35 11.57 -10.68 -12.97
N MET A 36 10.58 -10.00 -13.55
CA MET A 36 9.56 -10.64 -14.39
C MET A 36 9.33 -9.90 -15.71
N ARG A 37 8.77 -10.61 -16.69
CA ARG A 37 8.37 -10.05 -17.98
C ARG A 37 7.00 -9.41 -17.85
N CYS A 38 6.92 -8.10 -18.08
CA CYS A 38 5.68 -7.32 -18.03
C CYS A 38 5.52 -6.46 -19.29
N THR A 39 4.30 -6.06 -19.61
CA THR A 39 4.00 -5.15 -20.73
C THR A 39 4.14 -3.67 -20.33
N THR A 40 4.24 -3.40 -19.03
CA THR A 40 4.42 -2.05 -18.48
C THR A 40 5.85 -1.54 -18.72
N PRO A 41 6.05 -0.27 -19.12
CA PRO A 41 7.38 0.29 -19.36
C PRO A 41 8.18 0.63 -18.08
N LYS A 42 7.62 0.37 -16.89
CA LYS A 42 8.23 0.76 -15.61
C LYS A 42 9.27 -0.29 -15.18
N ALA A 43 10.53 0.12 -15.09
CA ALA A 43 11.63 -0.78 -14.73
C ALA A 43 11.55 -1.32 -13.29
N VAL A 44 11.02 -0.54 -12.34
CA VAL A 44 10.94 -0.93 -10.92
C VAL A 44 9.54 -0.77 -10.38
N LEU A 45 8.97 -1.85 -9.83
CA LEU A 45 7.71 -1.85 -9.09
C LEU A 45 8.00 -2.01 -7.61
N LYS A 46 7.58 -1.04 -6.78
CA LYS A 46 7.64 -1.18 -5.31
C LYS A 46 6.25 -1.52 -4.81
N LEU A 47 6.12 -2.64 -4.09
CA LEU A 47 4.86 -3.09 -3.53
C LEU A 47 4.76 -2.69 -2.06
N THR A 48 3.67 -2.01 -1.72
CA THR A 48 3.31 -1.70 -0.32
C THR A 48 2.54 -2.86 0.33
N LYS A 49 1.79 -3.62 -0.49
CA LYS A 49 0.99 -4.77 -0.08
C LYS A 49 1.36 -5.97 -0.94
N ASP A 50 1.77 -7.04 -0.28
CA ASP A 50 2.20 -8.29 -0.88
C ASP A 50 1.81 -9.48 0.01
N THR A 51 2.22 -10.69 -0.37
CA THR A 51 1.94 -11.92 0.39
C THR A 51 2.70 -11.98 1.72
N ARG A 52 3.76 -11.18 1.92
CA ARG A 52 4.57 -11.20 3.15
C ARG A 52 3.99 -10.30 4.23
N ASN A 53 3.37 -9.19 3.85
CA ASN A 53 2.70 -8.23 4.74
C ASN A 53 1.20 -8.54 4.97
N HIS A 54 0.65 -9.58 4.35
CA HIS A 54 -0.78 -9.84 4.44
C HIS A 54 -1.11 -10.94 5.45
N MET A 55 -1.94 -10.60 6.44
CA MET A 55 -2.26 -11.42 7.61
C MET A 55 -2.71 -12.85 7.28
N LEU A 56 -3.45 -13.04 6.18
CA LEU A 56 -3.88 -14.38 5.72
C LEU A 56 -2.71 -15.33 5.43
N TRP A 57 -1.63 -14.83 4.83
CA TRP A 57 -0.48 -15.66 4.44
C TRP A 57 0.64 -15.66 5.49
N ASN A 58 0.58 -14.71 6.43
CA ASN A 58 1.54 -14.58 7.51
C ASN A 58 0.84 -14.36 8.86
N PRO A 59 0.22 -15.42 9.43
CA PRO A 59 -0.64 -15.28 10.62
C PRO A 59 0.14 -14.91 11.88
N SER A 60 1.46 -15.09 11.90
CA SER A 60 2.32 -14.69 13.03
C SER A 60 2.51 -13.18 13.13
N PHE A 61 2.32 -12.44 12.02
CA PHE A 61 2.44 -10.99 11.99
C PHE A 61 1.04 -10.36 11.96
N ILE A 62 0.47 -10.18 13.15
CA ILE A 62 -0.85 -9.56 13.35
C ILE A 62 -0.66 -8.04 13.46
N THR A 63 -0.28 -7.41 12.36
CA THR A 63 -0.27 -5.95 12.25
C THR A 63 -1.52 -5.50 11.52
N ILE A 64 -2.43 -4.83 12.24
CA ILE A 64 -3.65 -4.26 11.67
C ILE A 64 -3.28 -2.94 10.99
N ASP A 65 -3.23 -2.95 9.66
CA ASP A 65 -3.02 -1.73 8.87
C ASP A 65 -4.35 -1.00 8.60
N ASP A 66 -4.48 0.21 9.14
CA ASP A 66 -5.61 1.11 8.90
C ASP A 66 -5.47 1.84 7.55
N ARG A 67 -6.25 1.45 6.55
CA ARG A 67 -6.20 2.07 5.21
C ARG A 67 -6.95 3.39 5.12
N THR A 68 -7.98 3.58 5.94
CA THR A 68 -8.84 4.78 5.91
C THR A 68 -8.34 5.85 6.89
N GLY A 69 -7.46 5.46 7.81
CA GLY A 69 -6.91 6.32 8.86
C GLY A 69 -7.94 6.66 9.93
N GLU A 70 -9.06 5.94 10.01
CA GLU A 70 -10.13 6.20 10.98
C GLU A 70 -9.71 5.86 12.39
N LEU A 71 -9.00 4.74 12.58
CA LEU A 71 -8.44 4.35 13.88
C LEU A 71 -7.36 5.33 14.30
N SER A 72 -6.51 5.79 13.36
CA SER A 72 -5.50 6.80 13.64
C SER A 72 -6.11 8.16 14.03
N LYS A 73 -7.16 8.60 13.31
CA LYS A 73 -7.91 9.83 13.63
C LYS A 73 -8.62 9.73 14.97
N PHE A 74 -9.20 8.57 15.27
CA PHE A 74 -9.84 8.30 16.55
C PHE A 74 -8.80 8.34 17.68
N ALA A 75 -7.70 7.59 17.55
CA ALA A 75 -6.61 7.58 18.52
C ALA A 75 -6.00 8.98 18.73
N SER A 76 -5.91 9.81 17.69
CA SER A 76 -5.42 11.18 17.84
C SER A 76 -6.37 12.09 18.64
N ARG A 77 -7.68 11.84 18.55
CA ARG A 77 -8.70 12.63 19.26
C ARG A 77 -8.97 12.14 20.68
N PHE A 78 -8.93 10.83 20.87
CA PHE A 78 -9.39 10.14 22.08
C PHE A 78 -8.32 9.26 22.74
N GLY A 79 -7.08 9.26 22.25
CA GLY A 79 -6.00 8.40 22.75
C GLY A 79 -5.50 8.72 24.17
N ASP A 80 -5.86 9.88 24.72
CA ASP A 80 -5.65 10.23 26.14
C ASP A 80 -6.69 9.59 27.07
N LEU A 81 -7.81 9.06 26.54
CA LEU A 81 -8.77 8.31 27.36
C LEU A 81 -8.18 6.93 27.61
N SER A 82 -7.48 6.83 28.74
CA SER A 82 -6.80 5.64 29.26
C SER A 82 -7.64 4.40 29.01
N SER A 83 -7.09 3.51 28.19
CA SER A 83 -7.52 2.13 27.95
C SER A 83 -9.02 1.96 27.74
N PHE A 84 -9.44 1.75 26.49
CA PHE A 84 -10.76 1.19 26.15
C PHE A 84 -11.10 -0.06 27.01
N ASP A 85 -10.09 -0.77 27.49
CA ASP A 85 -10.17 -1.84 28.49
C ASP A 85 -10.87 -1.41 29.80
N GLU A 86 -10.56 -0.22 30.33
CA GLU A 86 -11.16 0.31 31.57
C GLU A 86 -12.67 0.59 31.39
N PHE A 87 -13.07 1.03 30.19
CA PHE A 87 -14.47 1.24 29.84
C PHE A 87 -15.24 -0.08 29.68
N VAL A 88 -14.58 -1.13 29.19
CA VAL A 88 -15.17 -2.48 29.09
C VAL A 88 -15.30 -3.12 30.48
N SER A 89 -14.38 -2.84 31.41
CA SER A 89 -14.41 -3.35 32.78
C SER A 89 -15.37 -2.63 33.73
N GLY A 90 -15.90 -1.45 33.37
CA GLY A 90 -17.10 -0.87 34.01
C GLY A 90 -16.95 -0.33 35.44
N ASP A 91 -15.75 -0.21 36.01
CA ASP A 91 -15.58 0.06 37.45
C ASP A 91 -15.29 1.53 37.84
N THR A 92 -15.22 2.50 36.91
CA THR A 92 -14.98 3.91 37.28
C THR A 92 -15.89 4.93 36.56
N PRO A 93 -16.41 5.95 37.27
CA PRO A 93 -17.20 7.01 36.67
C PRO A 93 -16.31 7.95 35.84
N ILE A 94 -16.74 8.22 34.61
CA ILE A 94 -16.05 9.01 33.59
C ILE A 94 -15.95 10.48 34.04
N VAL A 95 -14.77 10.92 34.48
CA VAL A 95 -14.46 12.34 34.68
C VAL A 95 -13.90 12.94 33.39
N LEU A 96 -14.75 13.64 32.65
CA LEU A 96 -14.37 14.39 31.46
C LEU A 96 -13.55 15.63 31.84
N THR A 97 -12.23 15.51 31.98
CA THR A 97 -11.36 16.68 32.06
C THR A 97 -11.27 17.33 30.68
N LYS A 98 -11.90 18.50 30.54
CA LYS A 98 -11.80 19.37 29.35
C LYS A 98 -10.33 19.59 28.98
N LYS A 99 -9.94 19.11 27.79
CA LYS A 99 -8.61 19.28 27.21
C LYS A 99 -8.31 20.77 26.97
N ALA A 100 -7.22 21.24 27.56
CA ALA A 100 -6.57 22.50 27.19
C ALA A 100 -5.99 22.40 25.77
N ALA A 101 -6.07 23.50 25.03
CA ALA A 101 -5.67 23.60 23.62
C ALA A 101 -4.22 23.12 23.39
N PRO A 102 -3.92 22.42 22.28
CA PRO A 102 -2.55 22.11 21.92
C PRO A 102 -1.78 23.42 21.62
N PRO A 103 -0.54 23.58 22.09
CA PRO A 103 0.27 24.75 21.75
C PRO A 103 0.53 24.78 20.22
N PRO A 104 0.58 25.98 19.61
CA PRO A 104 0.84 26.10 18.18
C PRO A 104 2.21 25.53 17.85
N VAL A 105 2.23 24.52 16.98
CA VAL A 105 3.45 23.96 16.40
C VAL A 105 4.06 25.05 15.51
N PHE A 106 5.14 25.68 15.97
CA PHE A 106 5.96 26.55 15.13
C PHE A 106 6.59 25.70 14.02
N VAL A 107 6.05 25.81 12.82
CA VAL A 107 6.69 25.32 11.60
C VAL A 107 7.89 26.21 11.35
N VAL A 108 9.10 25.67 11.51
CA VAL A 108 10.33 26.28 11.01
C VAL A 108 10.37 26.04 9.49
N PRO A 109 10.29 27.08 8.64
CA PRO A 109 10.45 26.88 7.20
C PRO A 109 11.93 26.67 6.87
N ALA A 110 12.22 25.56 6.21
CA ALA A 110 13.50 25.29 5.56
C ALA A 110 13.71 26.27 4.38
N ALA A 111 14.85 26.98 4.44
CA ALA A 111 15.66 27.60 3.39
C ALA A 111 15.05 27.90 2.00
N SER A 112 15.12 29.18 1.59
CA SER A 112 15.21 29.59 0.18
C SER A 112 16.55 30.29 -0.10
N GLY A 113 17.38 29.65 -0.92
CA GLY A 113 18.61 30.22 -1.44
C GLY A 113 18.38 31.05 -2.72
N GLY A 114 18.98 32.24 -2.75
CA GLY A 114 19.63 32.85 -3.92
C GLY A 114 18.80 33.50 -5.04
N LYS A 115 18.93 34.82 -5.23
CA LYS A 115 19.52 35.48 -6.44
C LYS A 115 19.38 37.02 -6.47
N LYS A 116 20.52 37.66 -6.78
CA LYS A 116 20.75 38.82 -7.69
C LYS A 116 20.45 40.28 -7.29
N LYS A 117 21.50 41.10 -7.55
CA LYS A 117 21.56 42.51 -8.05
C LYS A 117 20.91 43.56 -7.13
N LYS A 118 21.65 44.56 -6.65
CA LYS A 118 22.24 45.67 -7.42
C LYS A 118 23.26 46.40 -6.56
#